data_AF-A0A5B7CGV2-F1
#
_entry.id   AF-A0A5B7CGV2-F1
#
_cell.length_a   1.000
_cell.length_b   1.000
_cell.length_c   1.000
_cell.angle_alpha   90.00
_cell.angle_beta   90.00
_cell.angle_gamma   90.00
#
_symmetry.space_group_name_H-M   'P 1'
#
loop_
_entity.id
_entity.type
_entity.pdbx_description
1 polymer ?
#
loop_
_entity_poly.entity_id
_entity_poly.type
_entity_poly.pdbx_seq_one_letter_code
_entity_poly.pdbx_strand_id
1 'polypeptide(L)'
;MIQEEVMLKDGRGRSWVAKRQEAGEKTNSQHFYRDRLKGKDTEASPSEFSHPISMLHKSTFSSQVTGSKNMTVFGNHLYNAQEVFSFWMHITDDLYIYSAFWDARQNLPMGPMVRILGILRYQKELLPDIAKYKWSGEIKPDALNYSCFLWYAGQDTEKGQLNAFIYEEGLKVFVGTYFFCSPQRLSSNSSRLGENRVPYAVSLVRHGASNASHKLIYLTPNRKTEQGGLNHTAVCVRPLFGPYTDLAAITIFISYYSTVLNISHFYFYEFAISEKVKEFLMILMGDGEVNIYLLPWNIPFNEWETLWDLGSLTSINDCVYRTSYQHNYVAIVDLDEFIVPRAPISNLGQLYTSVIKHKHGKEGDSVLILNAFFCSEFQTKNQTNENNDFKVFTDIFRETRLWPPKSRSKVIVVPEAVVAVGHHMVHHFLKPTSKNQASPKLFAVLHHYRNCDGLRMGIHATGSKVLNQKPIRDSAILKYKNHVFASRTMRHYHLFIKNTNEENEVLLQK
;
A
#
# COMPACT_ATOMS: atom_id res chain seq x y z
N MET A 1 36.24 3.57 -14.16
CA MET A 1 36.10 3.82 -15.61
C MET A 1 34.70 4.32 -15.86
N ILE A 2 34.62 5.46 -16.55
CA ILE A 2 33.41 6.21 -16.91
C ILE A 2 32.72 5.50 -18.08
N GLN A 3 31.39 5.36 -18.06
CA GLN A 3 30.49 5.27 -19.24
C GLN A 3 29.05 5.00 -18.75
N GLU A 4 28.20 6.03 -18.74
CA GLU A 4 27.22 6.46 -19.77
C GLU A 4 25.81 5.90 -19.50
N GLU A 5 24.98 6.74 -18.89
CA GLU A 5 23.58 6.50 -18.53
C GLU A 5 22.66 6.60 -19.77
N VAL A 6 21.74 5.65 -19.91
CA VAL A 6 20.65 5.75 -20.89
C VAL A 6 19.62 6.77 -20.39
N MET A 7 19.54 7.90 -21.10
CA MET A 7 18.76 9.09 -20.74
C MET A 7 17.35 9.07 -21.34
N LEU A 8 16.36 9.56 -20.59
CA LEU A 8 15.10 10.04 -21.16
C LEU A 8 15.40 11.31 -21.97
N LYS A 9 15.27 11.23 -23.29
CA LYS A 9 15.34 12.36 -24.21
C LYS A 9 13.92 12.76 -24.60
N ASP A 10 13.63 14.06 -24.62
CA ASP A 10 12.47 14.53 -25.37
C ASP A 10 12.69 14.29 -26.88
N GLY A 11 11.66 14.45 -27.71
CA GLY A 11 11.77 14.38 -29.18
C GLY A 11 12.72 15.41 -29.81
N ARG A 12 13.47 16.17 -28.99
CA ARG A 12 14.51 17.14 -29.37
C ARG A 12 15.85 16.93 -28.62
N GLY A 13 16.04 15.80 -27.93
CA GLY A 13 17.35 15.38 -27.42
C GLY A 13 17.87 16.06 -26.15
N ARG A 14 17.07 16.77 -25.34
CA ARG A 14 17.56 17.40 -24.10
C ARG A 14 17.42 16.50 -22.86
N SER A 15 18.52 16.44 -22.09
CA SER A 15 18.70 15.60 -20.89
C SER A 15 18.15 16.27 -19.62
N TRP A 16 17.52 15.46 -18.76
CA TRP A 16 17.16 15.83 -17.39
C TRP A 16 17.63 14.72 -16.46
N VAL A 17 18.51 15.03 -15.48
CA VAL A 17 18.48 14.53 -14.08
C VAL A 17 19.70 15.02 -13.28
N ALA A 18 19.43 15.32 -12.01
CA ALA A 18 20.38 15.62 -10.95
C ALA A 18 20.99 14.34 -10.33
N LYS A 19 22.26 14.43 -9.91
CA LYS A 19 23.06 13.34 -9.29
C LYS A 19 22.31 12.58 -8.18
N ARG A 20 22.17 11.26 -8.35
CA ARG A 20 21.76 10.28 -7.33
C ARG A 20 23.03 9.60 -6.79
N GLN A 21 23.17 9.47 -5.47
CA GLN A 21 24.02 8.46 -4.84
C GLN A 21 23.12 7.27 -4.51
N GLU A 22 23.37 6.12 -5.15
CA GLU A 22 22.65 4.86 -4.93
C GLU A 22 23.51 3.89 -4.11
N ALA A 23 22.84 3.11 -3.26
CA ALA A 23 23.34 1.85 -2.70
C ALA A 23 22.45 0.74 -3.25
N GLY A 24 23.02 -0.18 -4.03
CA GLY A 24 22.35 -1.32 -4.66
C GLY A 24 22.68 -2.64 -3.95
N GLU A 25 21.64 -3.43 -3.73
CA GLU A 25 21.51 -4.62 -2.90
C GLU A 25 21.78 -5.92 -3.69
N LYS A 26 22.44 -6.90 -3.06
CA LYS A 26 22.47 -8.31 -3.50
C LYS A 26 21.92 -9.17 -2.38
N THR A 27 20.86 -9.93 -2.67
CA THR A 27 20.25 -10.89 -1.76
C THR A 27 20.95 -12.24 -1.84
N ASN A 28 21.36 -12.80 -0.71
CA ASN A 28 21.57 -14.24 -0.52
C ASN A 28 20.83 -14.63 0.76
N SER A 29 19.66 -15.27 0.60
CA SER A 29 18.96 -15.94 1.70
C SER A 29 18.16 -17.12 1.16
N GLN A 30 18.85 -18.17 0.74
CA GLN A 30 18.34 -19.53 0.72
C GLN A 30 19.39 -20.42 1.36
N HIS A 31 19.20 -20.66 2.66
CA HIS A 31 19.69 -21.81 3.43
C HIS A 31 19.62 -21.41 4.90
N PHE A 32 18.56 -21.82 5.60
CA PHE A 32 18.59 -22.16 7.04
C PHE A 32 17.19 -22.65 7.44
N TYR A 33 16.80 -23.83 6.95
CA TYR A 33 15.84 -24.74 7.59
C TYR A 33 16.16 -26.17 7.15
N ARG A 34 17.38 -26.61 7.49
CA ARG A 34 17.79 -28.01 7.58
C ARG A 34 18.71 -28.06 8.77
N ASP A 35 18.14 -28.35 9.93
CA ASP A 35 18.78 -29.01 11.07
C ASP A 35 17.87 -28.92 12.29
N ARG A 36 16.78 -29.70 12.22
CA ARG A 36 16.16 -30.27 13.41
C ARG A 36 15.40 -31.49 12.92
N LEU A 37 16.00 -32.67 13.10
CA LEU A 37 15.44 -34.03 13.13
C LEU A 37 16.55 -35.02 12.72
N LYS A 38 17.37 -35.43 13.71
CA LYS A 38 18.15 -36.67 13.67
C LYS A 38 18.14 -37.30 15.05
N GLY A 39 17.71 -38.57 15.11
CA GLY A 39 17.72 -39.46 16.26
C GLY A 39 16.34 -39.55 16.92
N LYS A 40 15.62 -40.68 16.94
CA LYS A 40 15.99 -42.09 16.74
C LYS A 40 14.83 -42.89 16.14
N ASP A 41 15.18 -43.86 15.32
CA ASP A 41 14.33 -44.95 14.82
C ASP A 41 13.80 -45.83 15.96
N THR A 42 12.53 -46.25 15.85
CA THR A 42 12.09 -47.64 16.08
C THR A 42 10.79 -47.91 15.31
N GLU A 43 10.77 -49.04 14.61
CA GLU A 43 9.75 -49.57 13.71
C GLU A 43 8.41 -49.89 14.40
N ALA A 44 7.29 -49.66 13.70
CA ALA A 44 6.12 -50.55 13.65
C ALA A 44 5.19 -50.13 12.48
N SER A 45 4.62 -51.12 11.80
CA SER A 45 3.88 -51.07 10.53
C SER A 45 2.42 -50.57 10.68
N PRO A 46 1.67 -50.37 9.55
CA PRO A 46 0.49 -49.51 9.49
C PRO A 46 -0.83 -50.27 9.67
N SER A 47 -1.84 -49.60 10.24
CA SER A 47 -3.24 -50.02 10.13
C SER A 47 -4.17 -48.83 9.87
N GLU A 48 -5.16 -49.14 9.05
CA GLU A 48 -6.18 -48.32 8.40
C GLU A 48 -6.97 -47.39 9.33
N PHE A 49 -7.40 -46.23 8.82
CA PHE A 49 -8.82 -45.91 8.68
C PHE A 49 -9.06 -44.76 7.68
N SER A 50 -9.96 -45.07 6.76
CA SER A 50 -10.52 -44.31 5.66
C SER A 50 -11.55 -43.26 6.11
N HIS A 51 -11.52 -42.06 5.56
CA HIS A 51 -12.57 -41.52 4.65
C HIS A 51 -12.30 -40.05 4.25
N PRO A 52 -12.61 -39.68 2.99
CA PRO A 52 -12.41 -38.34 2.45
C PRO A 52 -13.62 -37.43 2.73
N ILE A 53 -13.38 -36.19 3.15
CA ILE A 53 -14.44 -35.16 3.15
C ILE A 53 -14.53 -34.57 1.74
N SER A 54 -15.75 -34.66 1.22
CA SER A 54 -16.19 -34.42 -0.14
C SER A 54 -16.08 -32.97 -0.62
N MET A 55 -15.86 -32.88 -1.94
CA MET A 55 -15.99 -31.70 -2.79
C MET A 55 -17.28 -30.90 -2.54
N LEU A 56 -17.16 -29.57 -2.51
CA LEU A 56 -18.27 -28.66 -2.77
C LEU A 56 -18.10 -28.06 -4.17
N HIS A 57 -19.22 -28.07 -4.90
CA HIS A 57 -19.38 -27.88 -6.33
C HIS A 57 -18.83 -26.55 -6.89
N LYS A 58 -18.23 -26.64 -8.07
CA LYS A 58 -18.06 -25.53 -9.02
C LYS A 58 -19.44 -24.95 -9.35
N SER A 59 -19.70 -23.69 -8.98
CA SER A 59 -20.74 -22.90 -9.62
C SER A 59 -20.12 -22.11 -10.77
N THR A 60 -20.38 -22.58 -11.99
CA THR A 60 -20.20 -21.79 -13.22
C THR A 60 -21.24 -20.69 -13.26
N PHE A 61 -20.84 -19.44 -13.01
CA PHE A 61 -21.70 -18.28 -13.27
C PHE A 61 -21.48 -17.80 -14.71
N SER A 62 -22.39 -18.21 -15.60
CA SER A 62 -22.52 -17.67 -16.95
C SER A 62 -23.22 -16.31 -16.86
N SER A 63 -22.52 -15.22 -17.17
CA SER A 63 -23.13 -13.89 -17.27
C SER A 63 -23.80 -13.72 -18.65
N GLN A 64 -25.09 -14.00 -18.73
CA GLN A 64 -25.97 -13.32 -19.69
C GLN A 64 -26.66 -12.18 -18.96
N VAL A 65 -26.25 -10.95 -19.27
CA VAL A 65 -26.89 -9.74 -18.77
C VAL A 65 -28.04 -9.39 -19.73
N THR A 66 -29.25 -9.77 -19.36
CA THR A 66 -30.46 -9.10 -19.85
C THR A 66 -30.94 -8.14 -18.77
N GLY A 67 -31.23 -6.91 -19.18
CA GLY A 67 -31.51 -5.81 -18.27
C GLY A 67 -32.71 -6.07 -17.36
N SER A 68 -32.47 -5.98 -16.06
CA SER A 68 -33.49 -5.63 -15.07
C SER A 68 -32.82 -4.94 -13.89
N LYS A 69 -33.29 -3.74 -13.58
CA LYS A 69 -32.94 -3.02 -12.35
C LYS A 69 -33.48 -3.82 -11.17
N ASN A 70 -32.69 -4.68 -10.55
CA ASN A 70 -33.03 -5.25 -9.26
C ASN A 70 -31.85 -5.13 -8.29
N MET A 71 -32.14 -4.35 -7.26
CA MET A 71 -31.36 -4.04 -6.08
C MET A 71 -31.24 -5.31 -5.23
N THR A 72 -30.03 -5.85 -5.06
CA THR A 72 -29.77 -6.94 -4.11
C THR A 72 -29.51 -6.36 -2.73
N VAL A 73 -30.47 -6.58 -1.83
CA VAL A 73 -30.41 -6.18 -0.41
C VAL A 73 -29.69 -7.27 0.38
N PHE A 74 -28.51 -6.95 0.92
CA PHE A 74 -27.88 -7.68 2.03
C PHE A 74 -27.44 -6.64 3.07
N GLY A 75 -28.18 -6.55 4.17
CA GLY A 75 -27.92 -5.60 5.26
C GLY A 75 -28.32 -4.16 4.93
N ASN A 76 -28.92 -3.45 5.89
CA ASN A 76 -29.49 -2.10 5.74
C ASN A 76 -28.45 -0.98 5.59
N HIS A 77 -27.54 -1.09 4.63
CA HIS A 77 -26.70 0.03 4.18
C HIS A 77 -26.78 0.14 2.65
N LEU A 78 -27.31 1.27 2.19
CA LEU A 78 -27.25 1.69 0.80
C LEU A 78 -25.78 2.00 0.46
N TYR A 79 -25.03 0.98 0.04
CA TYR A 79 -23.77 1.22 -0.65
C TYR A 79 -24.11 1.93 -1.96
N ASN A 80 -23.60 3.15 -2.13
CA ASN A 80 -23.78 3.89 -3.37
C ASN A 80 -23.27 3.02 -4.53
N ALA A 81 -24.14 2.68 -5.47
CA ALA A 81 -23.85 1.88 -6.66
C ALA A 81 -22.89 2.56 -7.68
N GLN A 82 -22.08 3.50 -7.21
CA GLN A 82 -21.10 4.28 -7.96
C GLN A 82 -19.64 3.96 -7.59
N GLU A 83 -19.38 3.18 -6.54
CA GLU A 83 -18.03 2.69 -6.27
C GLU A 83 -17.77 1.46 -7.14
N VAL A 84 -17.02 1.66 -8.23
CA VAL A 84 -16.40 0.55 -8.96
C VAL A 84 -15.41 -0.10 -7.99
N PHE A 85 -15.84 -1.17 -7.33
CA PHE A 85 -14.94 -1.98 -6.51
C PHE A 85 -13.85 -2.58 -7.42
N SER A 86 -12.61 -2.24 -7.13
CA SER A 86 -11.45 -2.78 -7.84
C SER A 86 -11.19 -4.20 -7.36
N PHE A 87 -11.51 -5.17 -8.21
CA PHE A 87 -11.08 -6.55 -8.02
C PHE A 87 -9.88 -6.84 -8.91
N TRP A 88 -8.98 -7.70 -8.45
CA TRP A 88 -7.89 -8.17 -9.29
C TRP A 88 -8.42 -8.84 -10.55
N MET A 89 -8.19 -8.20 -11.69
CA MET A 89 -8.59 -8.66 -13.00
C MET A 89 -7.45 -9.44 -13.62
N HIS A 90 -7.67 -10.75 -13.84
CA HIS A 90 -6.81 -11.56 -14.69
C HIS A 90 -6.89 -11.06 -16.13
N ILE A 91 -5.76 -10.60 -16.70
CA ILE A 91 -5.65 -10.28 -18.12
C ILE A 91 -5.07 -11.49 -18.84
N THR A 92 -3.92 -11.97 -18.37
CA THR A 92 -3.24 -13.21 -18.77
C THR A 92 -2.64 -13.89 -17.54
N ASP A 93 -2.09 -15.09 -17.68
CA ASP A 93 -1.42 -15.81 -16.56
C ASP A 93 -0.15 -15.11 -16.06
N ASP A 94 0.31 -14.10 -16.80
CA ASP A 94 1.46 -13.27 -16.45
C ASP A 94 1.05 -11.87 -15.99
N LEU A 95 -0.19 -11.42 -16.24
CA LEU A 95 -0.62 -10.04 -16.00
C LEU A 95 -1.97 -9.98 -15.28
N TYR A 96 -1.96 -9.34 -14.12
CA TYR A 96 -3.14 -9.03 -13.34
C TYR A 96 -3.21 -7.53 -13.08
N ILE A 97 -4.39 -6.95 -13.24
CA ILE A 97 -4.62 -5.50 -13.07
C ILE A 97 -5.55 -5.29 -11.89
N TYR A 98 -5.26 -4.28 -11.06
CA TYR A 98 -6.08 -3.92 -9.92
C TYR A 98 -6.94 -2.70 -10.20
N SER A 99 -6.34 -1.62 -10.70
CA SER A 99 -7.02 -0.34 -10.86
C SER A 99 -6.47 0.48 -12.02
N ALA A 100 -7.27 1.45 -12.46
CA ALA A 100 -6.87 2.41 -13.47
C ALA A 100 -7.40 3.81 -13.14
N PHE A 101 -6.62 4.84 -13.42
CA PHE A 101 -6.92 6.24 -13.10
C PHE A 101 -6.63 7.14 -14.29
N TRP A 102 -7.50 8.12 -14.54
CA TRP A 102 -7.17 9.21 -15.44
C TRP A 102 -6.25 10.21 -14.73
N ASP A 103 -5.08 10.45 -15.29
CA ASP A 103 -4.13 11.45 -14.80
C ASP A 103 -3.97 12.58 -15.83
N ALA A 104 -4.54 13.73 -15.50
CA ALA A 104 -4.41 14.97 -16.26
C ALA A 104 -3.65 16.05 -15.48
N ARG A 105 -2.78 15.67 -14.54
CA ARG A 105 -1.94 16.63 -13.82
C ARG A 105 -1.07 17.43 -14.81
N GLN A 106 -0.89 18.71 -14.51
CA GLN A 106 -0.01 19.56 -15.29
C GLN A 106 1.45 19.08 -15.17
N ASN A 107 2.25 19.31 -16.20
CA ASN A 107 3.67 18.90 -16.29
C ASN A 107 3.93 17.40 -16.42
N LEU A 108 2.92 16.59 -16.76
CA LEU A 108 3.16 15.24 -17.23
C LEU A 108 3.95 15.29 -18.55
N PRO A 109 5.14 14.67 -18.66
CA PRO A 109 5.96 14.75 -19.87
C PRO A 109 5.24 14.28 -21.14
N MET A 110 4.39 13.27 -21.01
CA MET A 110 3.64 12.68 -22.12
C MET A 110 2.26 13.31 -22.32
N GLY A 111 1.81 14.21 -21.42
CA GLY A 111 0.45 14.74 -21.37
C GLY A 111 -0.50 13.86 -20.55
N PRO A 112 -1.81 14.12 -20.62
CA PRO A 112 -2.82 13.32 -19.93
C PRO A 112 -2.79 11.85 -20.36
N MET A 113 -2.96 10.94 -19.42
CA MET A 113 -2.87 9.50 -19.66
C MET A 113 -3.73 8.69 -18.69
N VAL A 114 -4.06 7.46 -19.05
CA VAL A 114 -4.56 6.47 -18.11
C VAL A 114 -3.39 5.76 -17.45
N ARG A 115 -3.32 5.82 -16.12
CA ARG A 115 -2.42 5.01 -15.30
C ARG A 115 -3.11 3.72 -14.91
N ILE A 116 -2.44 2.60 -15.11
CA ILE A 116 -2.96 1.27 -14.81
C ILE A 116 -2.00 0.61 -13.83
N LEU A 117 -2.53 0.14 -12.71
CA LEU A 117 -1.76 -0.47 -11.64
C LEU A 117 -2.07 -1.96 -11.59
N GLY A 118 -1.01 -2.77 -11.54
CA GLY A 118 -1.15 -4.22 -11.47
C GLY A 118 0.12 -4.92 -11.04
N ILE A 119 0.18 -6.20 -11.33
CA ILE A 119 1.37 -7.04 -11.18
C ILE A 119 1.63 -7.79 -12.48
N LEU A 120 2.90 -7.88 -12.84
CA LEU A 120 3.38 -8.62 -14.01
C LEU A 120 4.37 -9.68 -13.55
N ARG A 121 4.32 -10.89 -14.13
CA ARG A 121 5.32 -11.92 -13.87
C ARG A 121 6.68 -11.42 -14.31
N TYR A 122 7.64 -11.43 -13.39
CA TYR A 122 8.99 -10.95 -13.67
C TYR A 122 9.71 -11.91 -14.63
N GLN A 123 10.30 -11.32 -15.66
CA GLN A 123 11.20 -11.97 -16.60
C GLN A 123 12.44 -11.08 -16.74
N LYS A 124 13.63 -11.67 -16.87
CA LYS A 124 14.89 -10.91 -16.89
C LYS A 124 14.97 -9.96 -18.08
N GLU A 125 14.27 -10.30 -19.15
CA GLU A 125 14.23 -9.59 -20.42
C GLU A 125 13.48 -8.26 -20.30
N LEU A 126 12.59 -8.10 -19.31
CA LEU A 126 11.78 -6.90 -19.08
C LEU A 126 12.64 -5.66 -18.84
N LEU A 127 13.76 -5.81 -18.13
CA LEU A 127 14.64 -4.69 -17.76
C LEU A 127 15.95 -4.75 -18.55
N PRO A 128 16.61 -3.60 -18.82
CA PRO A 128 17.95 -3.56 -19.44
C PRO A 128 18.97 -4.33 -18.60
N ASP A 129 19.98 -4.95 -19.21
CA ASP A 129 20.99 -5.77 -18.49
C ASP A 129 21.78 -4.99 -17.41
N ILE A 130 21.82 -3.66 -17.55
CA ILE A 130 22.38 -2.72 -16.57
C ILE A 130 21.56 -2.73 -15.25
N ALA A 131 20.34 -3.25 -15.27
CA ALA A 131 19.45 -3.43 -14.12
C ALA A 131 19.92 -4.50 -13.11
N LYS A 132 21.06 -5.17 -13.33
CA LYS A 132 21.66 -6.08 -12.32
C LYS A 132 21.84 -5.45 -10.93
N TYR A 133 21.79 -4.13 -10.82
CA TYR A 133 21.84 -3.39 -9.55
C TYR A 133 20.62 -2.48 -9.31
N LYS A 134 19.67 -2.40 -10.25
CA LYS A 134 18.53 -1.46 -10.19
C LYS A 134 17.23 -2.20 -10.49
N TRP A 135 16.44 -2.39 -9.44
CA TRP A 135 15.24 -3.22 -9.38
C TRP A 135 13.99 -2.47 -9.88
N SER A 136 14.17 -1.22 -10.30
CA SER A 136 13.14 -0.31 -10.79
C SER A 136 13.56 0.35 -12.10
N GLY A 137 12.66 0.45 -13.06
CA GLY A 137 12.95 1.07 -14.36
C GLY A 137 11.80 0.93 -15.35
N GLU A 138 11.96 1.59 -16.50
CA GLU A 138 11.08 1.40 -17.64
C GLU A 138 11.29 -0.01 -18.22
N ILE A 139 10.18 -0.70 -18.49
CA ILE A 139 10.19 -1.98 -19.20
C ILE A 139 10.58 -1.72 -20.66
N LYS A 140 11.48 -2.53 -21.22
CA LYS A 140 11.88 -2.42 -22.63
C LYS A 140 10.63 -2.46 -23.53
N PRO A 141 10.48 -1.54 -24.50
CA PRO A 141 9.34 -1.53 -25.40
C PRO A 141 9.11 -2.87 -26.10
N ASP A 142 10.18 -3.55 -26.54
CA ASP A 142 10.09 -4.83 -27.23
C ASP A 142 9.75 -6.01 -26.31
N ALA A 143 10.02 -5.88 -25.01
CA ALA A 143 9.65 -6.88 -24.01
C ALA A 143 8.19 -6.71 -23.54
N LEU A 144 7.63 -5.51 -23.71
CA LEU A 144 6.24 -5.20 -23.38
C LEU A 144 5.30 -5.74 -24.47
N ASN A 145 4.86 -6.99 -24.29
CA ASN A 145 4.04 -7.71 -25.27
C ASN A 145 2.53 -7.35 -25.22
N TYR A 146 2.20 -6.07 -25.03
CA TYR A 146 0.82 -5.59 -24.88
C TYR A 146 0.59 -4.29 -25.62
N SER A 147 -0.61 -4.14 -26.19
CA SER A 147 -1.17 -2.88 -26.67
C SER A 147 -2.25 -2.40 -25.72
N CYS A 148 -2.41 -1.08 -25.60
CA CYS A 148 -3.49 -0.47 -24.82
C CYS A 148 -4.53 0.19 -25.72
N PHE A 149 -5.79 0.15 -25.29
CA PHE A 149 -6.91 0.80 -25.97
C PHE A 149 -7.73 1.60 -24.97
N LEU A 150 -8.01 2.85 -25.31
CA LEU A 150 -8.81 3.80 -24.55
C LEU A 150 -10.25 3.78 -25.05
N TRP A 151 -11.20 3.68 -24.12
CA TRP A 151 -12.62 3.55 -24.40
C TRP A 151 -13.36 4.82 -23.98
N TYR A 152 -14.07 5.43 -24.92
CA TYR A 152 -14.80 6.67 -24.71
C TYR A 152 -16.31 6.47 -24.88
N ALA A 153 -17.09 7.36 -24.25
CA ALA A 153 -18.53 7.38 -24.47
C ALA A 153 -18.85 7.57 -25.97
N GLY A 154 -19.88 6.85 -26.45
CA GLY A 154 -20.28 6.86 -27.85
C GLY A 154 -19.62 5.78 -28.74
N GLN A 155 -19.16 4.66 -28.15
CA GLN A 155 -18.52 3.52 -28.84
C GLN A 155 -17.22 3.86 -29.57
N ASP A 156 -16.56 4.96 -29.22
CA ASP A 156 -15.27 5.30 -29.79
C ASP A 156 -14.15 4.61 -29.00
N THR A 157 -13.21 4.02 -29.74
CA THR A 157 -12.07 3.28 -29.20
C THR A 157 -10.81 3.75 -29.89
N GLU A 158 -9.80 4.09 -29.11
CA GLU A 158 -8.53 4.58 -29.61
C GLU A 158 -7.40 3.68 -29.14
N LYS A 159 -6.51 3.27 -30.05
CA LYS A 159 -5.28 2.58 -29.66
C LYS A 159 -4.28 3.60 -29.08
N GLY A 160 -3.99 3.51 -27.79
CA GLY A 160 -3.06 4.41 -27.12
C GLY A 160 -1.58 4.02 -27.28
N GLN A 161 -0.70 4.92 -26.89
CA GLN A 161 0.73 4.65 -26.67
C GLN A 161 0.93 4.07 -25.27
N LEU A 162 1.52 2.88 -25.18
CA LEU A 162 1.75 2.17 -23.92
C LEU A 162 3.22 2.23 -23.50
N ASN A 163 3.46 2.68 -22.26
CA ASN A 163 4.73 2.52 -21.55
C ASN A 163 4.45 1.77 -20.24
N ALA A 164 5.45 1.08 -19.69
CA ALA A 164 5.31 0.38 -18.43
C ALA A 164 6.57 0.51 -17.58
N PHE A 165 6.39 0.59 -16.27
CA PHE A 165 7.47 0.76 -15.30
C PHE A 165 7.33 -0.25 -14.18
N ILE A 166 8.46 -0.76 -13.70
CA ILE A 166 8.57 -1.52 -12.46
C ILE A 166 9.16 -0.59 -11.41
N TYR A 167 8.49 -0.47 -10.27
CA TYR A 167 8.98 0.32 -9.14
C TYR A 167 9.13 -0.57 -7.91
N GLU A 168 9.94 -1.62 -8.02
CA GLU A 168 10.15 -2.58 -6.94
C GLU A 168 11.43 -2.34 -6.14
N GLU A 169 11.36 -2.73 -4.86
CA GLU A 169 12.49 -2.79 -3.93
C GLU A 169 13.10 -4.21 -3.88
N GLY A 170 12.43 -5.19 -4.52
CA GLY A 170 12.83 -6.59 -4.63
C GLY A 170 12.20 -7.27 -5.86
N LEU A 171 12.95 -8.14 -6.53
CA LEU A 171 12.54 -8.87 -7.72
C LEU A 171 12.06 -10.23 -7.24
N LYS A 172 10.76 -10.45 -7.38
CA LYS A 172 10.06 -11.66 -6.98
C LYS A 172 9.36 -12.24 -8.20
N VAL A 173 8.56 -13.29 -8.02
CA VAL A 173 7.88 -13.96 -9.15
C VAL A 173 6.97 -12.99 -9.91
N PHE A 174 6.25 -12.15 -9.19
CA PHE A 174 5.52 -11.01 -9.74
C PHE A 174 6.21 -9.71 -9.31
N VAL A 175 5.93 -8.62 -10.02
CA VAL A 175 6.43 -7.29 -9.67
C VAL A 175 5.33 -6.26 -9.89
N GLY A 176 5.22 -5.31 -8.96
CA GLY A 176 4.34 -4.16 -9.09
C GLY A 176 4.66 -3.39 -10.36
N THR A 177 3.69 -3.34 -11.27
CA THR A 177 3.87 -2.79 -12.61
C THR A 177 2.87 -1.67 -12.88
N TYR A 178 3.39 -0.59 -13.46
CA TYR A 178 2.71 0.68 -13.65
C TYR A 178 2.65 0.96 -15.14
N PHE A 179 1.50 0.73 -15.76
CA PHE A 179 1.31 0.99 -17.17
C PHE A 179 0.76 2.40 -17.36
N PHE A 180 1.23 3.06 -18.42
CA PHE A 180 0.80 4.39 -18.84
C PHE A 180 0.29 4.29 -20.26
N CYS A 181 -1.03 4.40 -20.43
CA CYS A 181 -1.68 4.41 -21.73
C CYS A 181 -2.06 5.85 -22.06
N SER A 182 -1.33 6.46 -22.99
CA SER A 182 -1.56 7.85 -23.43
C SER A 182 -2.36 7.85 -24.74
N PRO A 183 -3.30 8.79 -24.95
CA PRO A 183 -3.91 9.01 -26.26
C PRO A 183 -2.84 9.34 -27.31
N GLN A 184 -3.07 8.95 -28.56
CA GLN A 184 -2.23 9.37 -29.68
C GLN A 184 -2.34 10.89 -29.85
N ARG A 185 -1.19 11.55 -29.95
CA ARG A 185 -1.16 12.97 -30.30
C ARG A 185 -1.57 13.13 -31.75
N LEU A 186 -2.80 13.59 -31.99
CA LEU A 186 -3.24 14.05 -33.31
C LEU A 186 -2.32 15.18 -33.78
N SER A 187 -1.76 15.04 -34.99
CA SER A 187 -0.87 16.03 -35.60
C SER A 187 -1.62 17.37 -35.82
N SER A 188 -1.24 18.37 -35.04
CA SER A 188 -1.19 19.82 -35.28
C SER A 188 -2.29 20.59 -36.05
N ASN A 189 -3.44 20.02 -36.44
CA ASN A 189 -4.50 20.77 -37.16
C ASN A 189 -5.93 20.59 -36.61
N SER A 190 -6.12 19.91 -35.49
CA SER A 190 -7.42 19.87 -34.79
C SER A 190 -7.33 20.62 -33.48
N SER A 191 -7.39 21.94 -33.57
CA SER A 191 -7.25 22.86 -32.44
C SER A 191 -8.50 22.99 -31.57
N ARG A 192 -9.49 22.07 -31.65
CA ARG A 192 -10.73 22.17 -30.83
C ARG A 192 -11.39 20.85 -30.38
N LEU A 193 -10.86 19.66 -30.69
CA LEU A 193 -11.56 18.39 -30.39
C LEU A 193 -10.88 17.44 -29.39
N GLY A 194 -9.66 17.72 -28.93
CA GLY A 194 -8.88 16.79 -28.10
C GLY A 194 -8.74 17.14 -26.60
N GLU A 195 -9.12 18.35 -26.18
CA GLU A 195 -8.77 18.84 -24.82
C GLU A 195 -9.72 18.39 -23.70
N ASN A 196 -10.78 17.61 -23.99
CA ASN A 196 -11.80 17.33 -22.97
C ASN A 196 -12.38 15.90 -22.96
N ARG A 197 -11.78 14.94 -23.67
CA ARG A 197 -12.31 13.57 -23.68
C ARG A 197 -11.57 12.70 -22.66
N VAL A 198 -12.26 12.38 -21.57
CA VAL A 198 -11.79 11.44 -20.55
C VAL A 198 -12.32 10.04 -20.92
N PRO A 199 -11.46 9.02 -21.10
CA PRO A 199 -11.93 7.66 -21.32
C PRO A 199 -12.63 7.14 -20.05
N TYR A 200 -13.66 6.31 -20.21
CA TYR A 200 -14.33 5.68 -19.06
C TYR A 200 -13.68 4.34 -18.68
N ALA A 201 -12.93 3.73 -19.61
CA ALA A 201 -12.21 2.50 -19.40
C ALA A 201 -10.96 2.40 -20.28
N VAL A 202 -10.08 1.46 -19.94
CA VAL A 202 -8.91 1.06 -20.72
C VAL A 202 -8.87 -0.46 -20.84
N SER A 203 -8.28 -1.00 -21.89
CA SER A 203 -8.01 -2.44 -22.00
C SER A 203 -6.57 -2.69 -22.43
N LEU A 204 -5.97 -3.75 -21.91
CA LEU A 204 -4.66 -4.26 -22.33
C LEU A 204 -4.84 -5.57 -23.10
N VAL A 205 -4.29 -5.64 -24.31
CA VAL A 205 -4.40 -6.81 -25.20
C VAL A 205 -3.01 -7.28 -25.59
N ARG A 206 -2.73 -8.57 -25.42
CA ARG A 206 -1.46 -9.19 -25.80
C ARG A 206 -1.27 -9.14 -27.31
N HIS A 207 -0.08 -8.84 -27.81
CA HIS A 207 0.16 -8.89 -29.26
C HIS A 207 -0.03 -10.32 -29.80
N GLY A 208 -0.57 -10.43 -31.02
CA GLY A 208 -0.89 -11.71 -31.65
C GLY A 208 -2.22 -12.34 -31.20
N ALA A 209 -2.90 -11.77 -30.20
CA ALA A 209 -4.24 -12.21 -29.80
C ALA A 209 -5.32 -11.57 -30.69
N SER A 210 -5.40 -11.98 -31.95
CA SER A 210 -6.29 -11.39 -32.97
C SER A 210 -7.79 -11.50 -32.67
N ASN A 211 -8.20 -12.41 -31.77
CA ASN A 211 -9.60 -12.63 -31.38
C ASN A 211 -9.85 -12.48 -29.86
N ALA A 212 -8.96 -11.86 -29.09
CA ALA A 212 -9.19 -11.70 -27.66
C ALA A 212 -10.27 -10.64 -27.38
N SER A 213 -11.29 -11.01 -26.60
CA SER A 213 -12.26 -10.05 -26.06
C SER A 213 -11.54 -9.02 -25.19
N HIS A 214 -11.81 -7.74 -25.42
CA HIS A 214 -11.24 -6.65 -24.63
C HIS A 214 -11.83 -6.67 -23.22
N LYS A 215 -11.02 -7.05 -22.24
CA LYS A 215 -11.36 -6.90 -20.82
C LYS A 215 -11.28 -5.41 -20.47
N LEU A 216 -12.43 -4.79 -20.22
CA LEU A 216 -12.52 -3.37 -19.87
C LEU A 216 -12.16 -3.15 -18.39
N ILE A 217 -11.08 -2.42 -18.17
CA ILE A 217 -10.66 -1.91 -16.87
C ILE A 217 -11.26 -0.52 -16.73
N TYR A 218 -12.34 -0.41 -15.96
CA TYR A 218 -13.01 0.87 -15.70
C TYR A 218 -12.12 1.81 -14.90
N LEU A 219 -12.13 3.09 -15.26
CA LEU A 219 -11.36 4.08 -14.52
C LEU A 219 -12.02 4.36 -13.18
N THR A 220 -11.24 4.28 -12.11
CA THR A 220 -11.65 4.72 -10.79
C THR A 220 -11.86 6.24 -10.82
N PRO A 221 -13.05 6.73 -10.44
CA PRO A 221 -13.33 8.16 -10.41
C PRO A 221 -12.36 8.87 -9.47
N ASN A 222 -11.71 9.91 -9.97
CA ASN A 222 -10.84 10.75 -9.18
C ASN A 222 -11.32 12.20 -9.28
N ARG A 223 -12.44 12.50 -8.59
CA ARG A 223 -13.06 13.83 -8.62
C ARG A 223 -12.59 14.63 -7.42
N LYS A 224 -12.25 15.91 -7.66
CA LYS A 224 -12.10 16.89 -6.59
C LYS A 224 -13.42 16.95 -5.82
N THR A 225 -13.37 16.73 -4.52
CA THR A 225 -14.52 17.00 -3.66
C THR A 225 -14.68 18.53 -3.58
N GLU A 226 -15.88 19.03 -3.89
CA GLU A 226 -16.21 20.48 -3.81
C GLU A 226 -16.24 21.01 -2.36
N GLN A 227 -15.94 20.15 -1.38
CA GLN A 227 -15.84 20.48 0.03
C GLN A 227 -14.56 21.28 0.28
N GLY A 228 -14.62 22.59 0.05
CA GLY A 228 -13.59 23.58 0.35
C GLY A 228 -13.39 23.84 1.86
N GLY A 229 -13.18 22.80 2.65
CA GLY A 229 -13.00 22.88 4.10
C GLY A 229 -11.80 22.07 4.62
N LEU A 230 -10.99 22.71 5.46
CA LEU A 230 -10.02 22.20 6.46
C LEU A 230 -9.43 20.78 6.28
N ASN A 231 -8.11 20.72 5.99
CA ASN A 231 -7.19 19.61 6.31
C ASN A 231 -7.74 18.17 6.11
N HIS A 232 -8.13 17.81 4.89
CA HIS A 232 -8.37 16.41 4.54
C HIS A 232 -7.04 15.65 4.55
N THR A 233 -6.89 14.81 5.57
CA THR A 233 -5.72 13.97 5.79
C THR A 233 -6.14 12.52 5.82
N ALA A 234 -5.32 11.67 5.23
CA ALA A 234 -5.60 10.24 5.16
C ALA A 234 -4.39 9.41 5.58
N VAL A 235 -4.66 8.15 5.91
CA VAL A 235 -3.65 7.12 6.10
C VAL A 235 -3.89 5.99 5.10
N CYS A 236 -2.81 5.63 4.39
CA CYS A 236 -2.73 4.44 3.56
C CYS A 236 -1.98 3.35 4.32
N VAL A 237 -2.63 2.21 4.50
CA VAL A 237 -2.01 1.03 5.11
C VAL A 237 -1.80 -0.04 4.06
N ARG A 238 -0.68 -0.74 4.13
CA ARG A 238 -0.44 -1.93 3.30
C ARG A 238 -1.53 -2.99 3.50
N PRO A 239 -1.64 -3.99 2.60
CA PRO A 239 -2.58 -5.08 2.77
C PRO A 239 -2.40 -5.73 4.13
N LEU A 240 -3.50 -6.03 4.80
CA LEU A 240 -3.48 -6.66 6.11
C LEU A 240 -3.02 -8.12 5.91
N PHE A 241 -1.94 -8.58 6.57
CA PHE A 241 -1.39 -9.91 6.28
C PHE A 241 -2.07 -11.05 7.02
N GLY A 242 -2.15 -12.21 6.36
CA GLY A 242 -2.56 -13.49 6.94
C GLY A 242 -4.04 -13.49 7.31
N PRO A 243 -4.56 -14.52 8.02
CA PRO A 243 -5.78 -14.33 8.78
C PRO A 243 -5.53 -13.24 9.84
N TYR A 244 -5.70 -11.97 9.47
CA TYR A 244 -5.50 -10.84 10.39
C TYR A 244 -6.63 -10.83 11.42
N THR A 245 -6.28 -11.06 12.68
CA THR A 245 -7.23 -11.28 13.79
C THR A 245 -7.04 -10.29 14.94
N ASP A 246 -6.02 -9.42 14.87
CA ASP A 246 -5.66 -8.53 15.98
C ASP A 246 -6.57 -7.29 16.01
N LEU A 247 -7.70 -7.45 16.71
CA LEU A 247 -8.70 -6.42 16.89
C LEU A 247 -8.17 -5.23 17.71
N ALA A 248 -7.34 -5.51 18.72
CA ALA A 248 -6.77 -4.47 19.57
C ALA A 248 -5.80 -3.59 18.77
N ALA A 249 -4.94 -4.19 17.95
CA ALA A 249 -3.98 -3.47 17.11
C ALA A 249 -4.66 -2.54 16.08
N ILE A 250 -5.71 -3.00 15.40
CA ILE A 250 -6.41 -2.13 14.43
C ILE A 250 -7.22 -1.04 15.14
N THR A 251 -7.82 -1.35 16.29
CA THR A 251 -8.54 -0.37 17.12
C THR A 251 -7.60 0.75 17.57
N ILE A 252 -6.45 0.38 18.13
CA ILE A 252 -5.51 1.38 18.65
C ILE A 252 -4.87 2.20 17.55
N PHE A 253 -4.61 1.58 16.39
CA PHE A 253 -4.14 2.28 15.20
C PHE A 253 -5.13 3.37 14.77
N ILE A 254 -6.40 3.03 14.55
CA ILE A 254 -7.43 3.98 14.14
C ILE A 254 -7.60 5.07 15.20
N SER A 255 -7.75 4.68 16.47
CA SER A 255 -7.92 5.60 17.60
C SER A 255 -6.75 6.57 17.74
N TYR A 256 -5.52 6.09 17.54
CA TYR A 256 -4.32 6.90 17.64
C TYR A 256 -4.26 7.93 16.51
N TYR A 257 -4.36 7.49 15.25
CA TYR A 257 -4.22 8.40 14.12
C TYR A 257 -5.36 9.42 14.06
N SER A 258 -6.58 9.03 14.44
CA SER A 258 -7.72 9.95 14.49
C SER A 258 -7.57 11.01 15.58
N THR A 259 -7.08 10.66 16.77
CA THR A 259 -7.00 11.61 17.90
C THR A 259 -5.69 12.39 17.96
N VAL A 260 -4.57 11.80 17.54
CA VAL A 260 -3.22 12.39 17.69
C VAL A 260 -2.80 13.20 16.46
N LEU A 261 -3.19 12.73 15.27
CA LEU A 261 -2.82 13.37 14.01
C LEU A 261 -4.02 13.91 13.23
N ASN A 262 -5.22 13.85 13.84
CA ASN A 262 -6.48 14.33 13.28
C ASN A 262 -6.78 13.74 11.89
N ILE A 263 -6.45 12.44 11.71
CA ILE A 263 -6.75 11.71 10.49
C ILE A 263 -8.23 11.37 10.45
N SER A 264 -8.87 11.70 9.33
CA SER A 264 -10.31 11.44 9.14
C SER A 264 -10.59 10.33 8.12
N HIS A 265 -9.60 9.89 7.33
CA HIS A 265 -9.79 8.89 6.28
C HIS A 265 -8.73 7.78 6.38
N PHE A 266 -9.19 6.53 6.38
CA PHE A 266 -8.36 5.33 6.52
C PHE A 266 -8.60 4.41 5.34
N TYR A 267 -7.54 4.05 4.63
CA TYR A 267 -7.59 3.13 3.50
C TYR A 267 -6.91 1.83 3.90
N PHE A 268 -7.70 0.77 4.00
CA PHE A 268 -7.24 -0.59 4.26
C PHE A 268 -7.46 -1.46 3.03
N TYR A 269 -6.58 -2.43 2.83
CA TYR A 269 -6.69 -3.45 1.80
C TYR A 269 -6.98 -4.79 2.47
N GLU A 270 -8.20 -5.29 2.29
CA GLU A 270 -8.68 -6.55 2.84
C GLU A 270 -8.00 -7.73 2.14
N PHE A 271 -6.99 -8.28 2.80
CA PHE A 271 -6.32 -9.51 2.39
C PHE A 271 -6.46 -10.54 3.52
N ALA A 272 -7.58 -11.27 3.50
CA ALA A 272 -7.89 -12.34 4.48
C ALA A 272 -8.01 -11.88 5.95
N ILE A 273 -8.82 -10.86 6.27
CA ILE A 273 -9.12 -10.53 7.67
C ILE A 273 -10.13 -11.51 8.29
N SER A 274 -10.12 -11.66 9.62
CA SER A 274 -11.14 -12.45 10.31
C SER A 274 -12.51 -11.76 10.31
N GLU A 275 -13.59 -12.55 10.39
CA GLU A 275 -14.96 -12.02 10.42
C GLU A 275 -15.16 -11.02 11.56
N LYS A 276 -14.57 -11.27 12.74
CA LYS A 276 -14.62 -10.35 13.88
C LYS A 276 -14.01 -8.98 13.57
N VAL A 277 -12.87 -8.95 12.89
CA VAL A 277 -12.22 -7.69 12.48
C VAL A 277 -13.10 -6.99 11.44
N LYS A 278 -13.65 -7.74 10.48
CA LYS A 278 -14.53 -7.21 9.45
C LYS A 278 -15.80 -6.57 10.02
N GLU A 279 -16.48 -7.28 10.92
CA GLU A 279 -17.67 -6.80 11.61
C GLU A 279 -17.39 -5.53 12.41
N PHE A 280 -16.28 -5.51 13.16
CA PHE A 280 -15.88 -4.32 13.90
C PHE A 280 -15.61 -3.11 12.99
N LEU A 281 -14.92 -3.31 11.87
CA LEU A 281 -14.71 -2.24 10.89
C LEU A 281 -16.03 -1.73 10.30
N MET A 282 -17.01 -2.62 10.04
CA MET A 282 -18.34 -2.23 9.59
C MET A 282 -19.08 -1.37 10.63
N ILE A 283 -18.95 -1.68 11.92
CA ILE A 283 -19.50 -0.84 13.01
C ILE A 283 -18.90 0.57 12.97
N LEU A 284 -17.58 0.67 12.84
CA LEU A 284 -16.90 1.97 12.74
C LEU A 284 -17.30 2.76 11.48
N MET A 285 -17.46 2.07 10.35
CA MET A 285 -17.96 2.67 9.11
C MET A 285 -19.40 3.21 9.27
N GLY A 286 -20.25 2.49 10.00
CA GLY A 286 -21.62 2.90 10.29
C GLY A 286 -21.74 4.07 11.28
N ASP A 287 -20.81 4.20 12.23
CA ASP A 287 -20.76 5.32 13.19
C ASP A 287 -20.39 6.66 12.52
N GLY A 288 -19.50 6.62 11.53
CA GLY A 288 -19.13 7.78 10.73
C GLY A 288 -18.20 8.79 11.42
N GLU A 289 -17.63 8.51 12.60
CA GLU A 289 -16.58 9.35 13.21
C GLU A 289 -15.34 9.46 12.31
N VAL A 290 -14.96 8.34 11.67
CA VAL A 290 -13.87 8.25 10.70
C VAL A 290 -14.38 7.60 9.43
N ASN A 291 -13.84 8.01 8.28
CA ASN A 291 -14.13 7.36 7.00
C ASN A 291 -13.18 6.20 6.81
N ILE A 292 -13.70 4.97 6.77
CA ILE A 292 -12.91 3.77 6.51
C ILE A 292 -13.27 3.23 5.13
N TYR A 293 -12.26 3.12 4.27
CA TYR A 293 -12.35 2.47 2.97
C TYR A 293 -11.68 1.11 3.08
N LEU A 294 -12.49 0.05 3.06
CA LEU A 294 -12.03 -1.32 3.05
C LEU A 294 -12.03 -1.85 1.61
N LEU A 295 -10.88 -1.78 0.95
CA LEU A 295 -10.71 -2.17 -0.45
C LEU A 295 -10.43 -3.67 -0.55
N PRO A 296 -11.13 -4.43 -1.41
CA PRO A 296 -10.86 -5.85 -1.58
C PRO A 296 -9.47 -6.03 -2.18
N TRP A 297 -8.64 -6.88 -1.57
CA TRP A 297 -7.31 -7.25 -2.09
C TRP A 297 -7.27 -8.71 -2.50
N ASN A 298 -8.28 -9.15 -3.25
CA ASN A 298 -8.57 -10.52 -3.62
C ASN A 298 -7.65 -11.09 -4.73
N ILE A 299 -6.34 -11.05 -4.52
CA ILE A 299 -5.38 -11.58 -5.50
C ILE A 299 -5.66 -13.07 -5.75
N PRO A 300 -5.78 -13.54 -7.01
CA PRO A 300 -6.19 -14.91 -7.35
C PRO A 300 -5.02 -15.91 -7.29
N PHE A 301 -4.27 -15.95 -6.18
CA PHE A 301 -3.18 -16.89 -5.96
C PHE A 301 -3.29 -17.54 -4.58
N ASN A 302 -2.94 -18.83 -4.50
CA ASN A 302 -3.07 -19.64 -3.29
C ASN A 302 -1.77 -19.72 -2.46
N GLU A 303 -0.64 -19.28 -3.02
CA GLU A 303 0.69 -19.35 -2.36
C GLU A 303 0.99 -18.07 -1.57
N TRP A 304 0.49 -18.05 -0.33
CA TRP A 304 0.46 -16.90 0.57
C TRP A 304 1.85 -16.39 1.00
N GLU A 305 2.87 -17.25 1.16
CA GLU A 305 4.24 -16.83 1.52
C GLU A 305 4.91 -15.99 0.42
N THR A 306 4.54 -16.26 -0.83
CA THR A 306 5.11 -15.58 -1.99
C THR A 306 4.54 -14.17 -2.12
N LEU A 307 3.33 -13.89 -1.58
CA LEU A 307 2.52 -12.73 -1.94
C LEU A 307 2.67 -11.48 -1.06
N TRP A 308 3.16 -11.63 0.18
CA TRP A 308 3.29 -10.50 1.13
C TRP A 308 4.10 -9.32 0.59
N ASP A 309 5.16 -9.62 -0.16
CA ASP A 309 5.99 -8.63 -0.83
C ASP A 309 5.52 -8.33 -2.27
N LEU A 310 4.63 -9.15 -2.85
CA LEU A 310 4.22 -9.06 -4.26
C LEU A 310 3.04 -8.11 -4.44
N GLY A 311 3.31 -6.93 -5.01
CA GLY A 311 2.27 -5.94 -5.27
C GLY A 311 1.86 -5.11 -4.04
N SER A 312 2.56 -5.25 -2.92
CA SER A 312 2.42 -4.33 -1.77
C SER A 312 2.65 -2.88 -2.21
N LEU A 313 3.62 -2.63 -3.10
CA LEU A 313 3.82 -1.32 -3.71
C LEU A 313 2.65 -0.91 -4.62
N THR A 314 2.03 -1.86 -5.32
CA THR A 314 0.81 -1.60 -6.11
C THR A 314 -0.31 -1.08 -5.20
N SER A 315 -0.51 -1.65 -4.00
CA SER A 315 -1.53 -1.18 -3.06
C SER A 315 -1.27 0.24 -2.56
N ILE A 316 -0.03 0.56 -2.15
CA ILE A 316 0.29 1.89 -1.63
C ILE A 316 0.09 2.94 -2.73
N ASN A 317 0.48 2.63 -3.96
CA ASN A 317 0.31 3.55 -5.07
C ASN A 317 -1.16 3.69 -5.46
N ASP A 318 -1.94 2.61 -5.49
CA ASP A 318 -3.39 2.67 -5.66
C ASP A 318 -4.02 3.61 -4.63
N CYS A 319 -3.61 3.51 -3.36
CA CYS A 319 -4.09 4.40 -2.31
C CYS A 319 -3.72 5.87 -2.56
N VAL A 320 -2.47 6.15 -2.96
CA VAL A 320 -2.04 7.51 -3.33
C VAL A 320 -2.88 8.06 -4.49
N TYR A 321 -3.21 7.23 -5.47
CA TYR A 321 -4.06 7.67 -6.59
C TYR A 321 -5.52 7.87 -6.19
N ARG A 322 -6.10 7.02 -5.33
CA ARG A 322 -7.46 7.22 -4.78
C ARG A 322 -7.57 8.45 -3.91
N THR A 323 -6.50 8.78 -3.19
CA THR A 323 -6.45 9.92 -2.28
C THR A 323 -6.07 11.23 -2.98
N SER A 324 -5.50 11.16 -4.18
CA SER A 324 -5.24 12.32 -5.03
C SER A 324 -6.52 13.11 -5.24
N TYR A 325 -6.43 14.44 -5.26
CA TYR A 325 -7.54 15.39 -5.39
C TYR A 325 -8.58 15.37 -4.26
N GLN A 326 -8.45 14.48 -3.27
CA GLN A 326 -9.32 14.38 -2.11
C GLN A 326 -8.63 14.84 -0.83
N HIS A 327 -7.33 14.55 -0.69
CA HIS A 327 -6.55 14.78 0.53
C HIS A 327 -5.29 15.59 0.26
N ASN A 328 -5.01 16.56 1.13
CA ASN A 328 -3.81 17.40 1.01
C ASN A 328 -2.54 16.67 1.45
N TYR A 329 -2.67 15.83 2.47
CA TYR A 329 -1.54 15.08 3.04
C TYR A 329 -1.96 13.66 3.37
N VAL A 330 -1.13 12.71 2.97
CA VAL A 330 -1.38 11.28 3.19
C VAL A 330 -0.17 10.66 3.85
N ALA A 331 -0.38 9.97 4.98
CA ALA A 331 0.64 9.17 5.63
C ALA A 331 0.58 7.72 5.11
N ILE A 332 1.73 7.17 4.76
CA ILE A 332 1.87 5.76 4.37
C ILE A 332 2.61 5.05 5.50
N VAL A 333 1.89 4.20 6.23
CA VAL A 333 2.36 3.52 7.45
C VAL A 333 1.80 2.10 7.55
N ASP A 334 2.40 1.26 8.38
CA ASP A 334 1.89 -0.07 8.74
C ASP A 334 1.14 -0.03 10.07
N LEU A 335 0.34 -1.07 10.39
CA LEU A 335 -0.48 -1.10 11.62
C LEU A 335 0.33 -1.07 12.91
N ASP A 336 1.58 -1.52 12.87
CA ASP A 336 2.51 -1.55 13.99
C ASP A 336 3.40 -0.29 14.08
N GLU A 337 3.12 0.73 13.27
CA GLU A 337 3.92 1.94 13.11
C GLU A 337 3.14 3.22 13.45
N PHE A 338 3.63 3.95 14.45
CA PHE A 338 2.99 5.15 14.98
C PHE A 338 3.90 6.36 14.78
N ILE A 339 3.47 7.35 13.99
CA ILE A 339 4.17 8.63 13.88
C ILE A 339 3.93 9.41 15.18
N VAL A 340 4.94 9.53 16.05
CA VAL A 340 4.80 10.15 17.37
C VAL A 340 5.36 11.57 17.36
N PRO A 341 4.51 12.62 17.44
CA PRO A 341 4.99 13.99 17.48
C PRO A 341 5.77 14.31 18.75
N ARG A 342 6.89 15.01 18.60
CA ARG A 342 7.79 15.49 19.65
C ARG A 342 7.69 16.99 19.90
N ALA A 343 7.08 17.73 18.97
CA ALA A 343 6.73 19.13 19.11
C ALA A 343 5.20 19.31 19.31
N PRO A 344 4.72 20.52 19.67
CA PRO A 344 3.29 20.87 19.74
C PRO A 344 2.61 20.83 18.36
N ILE A 345 2.30 19.63 17.90
CA ILE A 345 1.70 19.32 16.61
C ILE A 345 0.34 18.69 16.87
N SER A 346 -0.71 19.26 16.26
CA SER A 346 -2.10 18.83 16.45
C SER A 346 -2.69 18.04 15.28
N ASN A 347 -2.00 18.01 14.13
CA ASN A 347 -2.45 17.25 12.96
C ASN A 347 -1.31 16.95 11.97
N LEU A 348 -1.58 16.01 11.05
CA LEU A 348 -0.62 15.58 10.03
C LEU A 348 -0.13 16.72 9.12
N GLY A 349 -1.02 17.64 8.72
CA GLY A 349 -0.66 18.79 7.88
C GLY A 349 0.26 19.77 8.59
N GLN A 350 0.05 20.01 9.89
CA GLN A 350 0.95 20.81 10.72
C GLN A 350 2.32 20.14 10.85
N LEU A 351 2.38 18.81 11.02
CA LEU A 351 3.65 18.08 11.03
C LEU A 351 4.40 18.27 9.70
N TYR A 352 3.71 18.03 8.57
CA TYR A 352 4.28 18.19 7.24
C TYR A 352 4.84 19.62 7.06
N THR A 353 4.00 20.64 7.24
CA THR A 353 4.38 22.04 7.02
C THR A 353 5.51 22.50 7.94
N SER A 354 5.56 22.03 9.18
CA SER A 354 6.64 22.33 10.12
C SER A 354 7.99 21.79 9.64
N VAL A 355 8.01 20.55 9.13
CA VAL A 355 9.22 19.93 8.58
C VAL A 355 9.67 20.65 7.30
N ILE A 356 8.75 20.89 6.37
CA ILE A 356 9.05 21.57 5.10
C ILE A 356 9.64 22.96 5.36
N LYS A 357 9.02 23.77 6.23
CA LYS A 357 9.53 25.10 6.58
C LYS A 357 10.93 25.03 7.22
N HIS A 358 11.13 24.10 8.16
CA HIS A 358 12.41 23.96 8.86
C HIS A 358 13.57 23.50 7.94
N LYS A 359 13.28 22.67 6.92
CA LYS A 359 14.30 22.16 5.99
C LYS A 359 14.45 22.97 4.72
N HIS A 360 13.82 24.14 4.64
CA HIS A 360 13.72 24.92 3.40
C HIS A 360 13.26 24.04 2.21
N GLY A 361 12.30 23.14 2.49
CA GLY A 361 11.66 22.31 1.49
C GLY A 361 10.62 23.08 0.69
N LYS A 362 10.08 22.43 -0.32
CA LYS A 362 9.01 22.98 -1.17
C LYS A 362 7.74 22.17 -0.98
N GLU A 363 6.60 22.80 -1.18
CA GLU A 363 5.33 22.09 -1.26
C GLU A 363 5.40 21.02 -2.37
N GLY A 364 4.96 19.80 -2.04
CA GLY A 364 5.10 18.62 -2.89
C GLY A 364 6.39 17.82 -2.66
N ASP A 365 7.34 18.30 -1.86
CA ASP A 365 8.35 17.43 -1.26
C ASP A 365 7.65 16.42 -0.34
N SER A 366 8.18 15.20 -0.19
CA SER A 366 7.68 14.26 0.81
C SER A 366 8.43 14.43 2.13
N VAL A 367 7.80 14.04 3.25
CA VAL A 367 8.42 14.04 4.58
C VAL A 367 8.67 12.60 5.04
N LEU A 368 9.93 12.27 5.33
CA LEU A 368 10.35 10.98 5.86
C LEU A 368 10.44 11.04 7.38
N ILE A 369 9.63 10.26 8.09
CA ILE A 369 9.69 10.09 9.54
C ILE A 369 10.69 8.97 9.86
N LEU A 370 11.67 9.29 10.71
CA LEU A 370 12.75 8.36 11.05
C LEU A 370 12.26 7.26 11.99
N ASN A 371 12.68 6.04 11.71
CA ASN A 371 12.27 4.85 12.44
C ASN A 371 13.06 4.61 13.72
N ALA A 372 12.35 4.12 14.73
CA ALA A 372 12.87 3.50 15.93
C ALA A 372 12.10 2.21 16.25
N PHE A 373 12.83 1.10 16.37
CA PHE A 373 12.22 -0.16 16.80
C PHE A 373 11.98 -0.23 18.31
N PHE A 374 10.73 -0.42 18.68
CA PHE A 374 10.26 -0.84 20.00
C PHE A 374 10.17 -2.36 20.00
N CYS A 375 11.32 -3.00 20.20
CA CYS A 375 11.45 -4.45 20.15
C CYS A 375 10.78 -5.08 21.37
N SER A 376 9.99 -6.14 21.18
CA SER A 376 9.36 -6.87 22.28
C SER A 376 10.40 -7.43 23.27
N GLU A 377 11.61 -7.74 22.79
CA GLU A 377 12.73 -8.23 23.58
C GLU A 377 13.39 -7.16 24.46
N PHE A 378 13.15 -5.87 24.19
CA PHE A 378 13.63 -4.78 25.05
C PHE A 378 12.70 -4.50 26.23
N GLN A 379 11.46 -5.00 26.18
CA GLN A 379 10.47 -4.68 27.19
C GLN A 379 10.66 -5.56 28.41
N THR A 380 10.58 -4.97 29.59
CA THR A 380 10.52 -5.72 30.84
C THR A 380 9.19 -6.46 30.89
N LYS A 381 9.23 -7.79 31.00
CA LYS A 381 8.07 -8.63 31.34
C LYS A 381 7.64 -8.34 32.77
N ASN A 382 7.08 -7.17 33.06
CA ASN A 382 6.51 -6.92 34.37
C ASN A 382 5.25 -7.78 34.52
N GLN A 383 5.32 -8.69 35.50
CA GLN A 383 4.35 -9.71 35.86
C GLN A 383 3.10 -9.13 36.55
N THR A 384 2.48 -8.10 35.99
CA THR A 384 1.11 -7.75 36.37
C THR A 384 0.19 -8.23 35.25
N ASN A 385 -0.48 -9.35 35.53
CA ASN A 385 -1.48 -10.05 34.73
C ASN A 385 -2.72 -9.18 34.45
N GLU A 386 -2.54 -8.01 33.84
CA GLU A 386 -3.63 -7.37 33.11
C GLU A 386 -3.34 -7.60 31.64
N ASN A 387 -4.27 -8.27 30.95
CA ASN A 387 -4.34 -8.31 29.50
C ASN A 387 -4.36 -6.85 28.99
N ASN A 388 -3.17 -6.27 28.84
CA ASN A 388 -3.04 -4.92 28.32
C ASN A 388 -2.99 -5.06 26.81
N ASP A 389 -4.19 -5.15 26.22
CA ASP A 389 -4.40 -5.31 24.78
C ASP A 389 -3.64 -4.26 23.94
N PHE A 390 -3.20 -3.16 24.57
CA PHE A 390 -2.57 -2.01 23.92
C PHE A 390 -1.08 -1.85 24.29
N LYS A 391 -0.24 -2.75 23.75
CA LYS A 391 1.23 -2.76 23.94
C LYS A 391 1.92 -1.43 23.67
N VAL A 392 1.39 -0.63 22.75
CA VAL A 392 1.90 0.71 22.42
C VAL A 392 2.09 1.63 23.63
N PHE A 393 1.30 1.45 24.70
CA PHE A 393 1.39 2.25 25.93
C PHE A 393 2.13 1.56 27.09
N THR A 394 2.59 0.32 26.92
CA THR A 394 3.39 -0.39 27.91
C THR A 394 4.83 -0.55 27.44
N ASP A 395 5.01 -0.79 26.14
CA ASP A 395 6.26 -1.13 25.50
C ASP A 395 7.02 0.16 25.17
N ILE A 396 7.60 0.78 26.18
CA ILE A 396 8.23 2.10 26.07
C ILE A 396 9.76 2.06 25.97
N PHE A 397 10.35 0.89 25.76
CA PHE A 397 11.78 0.75 25.49
C PHE A 397 12.03 0.55 24.00
N ARG A 398 13.04 1.23 23.46
CA ARG A 398 13.40 1.09 22.05
C ARG A 398 14.90 0.99 21.88
N GLU A 399 15.31 0.64 20.67
CA GLU A 399 16.71 0.77 20.27
C GLU A 399 17.23 2.21 20.47
N THR A 400 18.53 2.34 20.71
CA THR A 400 19.14 3.67 20.94
C THR A 400 19.16 4.50 19.65
N ARG A 401 19.57 3.90 18.53
CA ARG A 401 19.83 4.60 17.28
C ARG A 401 18.58 4.65 16.40
N LEU A 402 18.31 5.82 15.82
CA LEU A 402 17.30 5.95 14.78
C LEU A 402 17.86 5.45 13.44
N TRP A 403 16.98 4.90 12.61
CA TRP A 403 17.34 4.52 11.25
C TRP A 403 17.55 5.74 10.35
N PRO A 404 18.52 5.69 9.42
CA PRO A 404 18.76 6.79 8.51
C PRO A 404 17.56 6.99 7.56
N PRO A 405 17.37 8.21 7.03
CA PRO A 405 16.29 8.48 6.07
C PRO A 405 16.34 7.51 4.88
N LYS A 406 15.16 7.13 4.38
CA LYS A 406 14.96 6.13 3.29
C LYS A 406 15.27 4.69 3.69
N SER A 407 15.75 4.46 4.91
CA SER A 407 15.88 3.12 5.49
C SER A 407 14.86 2.99 6.61
N ARG A 408 13.89 2.09 6.46
CA ARG A 408 12.79 1.87 7.42
C ARG A 408 11.91 3.09 7.71
N SER A 409 12.15 4.23 7.06
CA SER A 409 11.35 5.45 7.27
C SER A 409 9.91 5.24 6.79
N LYS A 410 8.99 6.07 7.27
CA LYS A 410 7.64 6.16 6.71
C LYS A 410 7.33 7.57 6.23
N VAL A 411 6.40 7.67 5.30
CA VAL A 411 6.34 8.81 4.39
C VAL A 411 5.02 9.55 4.55
N ILE A 412 5.10 10.87 4.64
CA ILE A 412 3.97 11.77 4.45
C ILE A 412 4.14 12.39 3.06
N VAL A 413 3.12 12.24 2.22
CA VAL A 413 3.13 12.73 0.83
C VAL A 413 2.04 13.76 0.61
N VAL A 414 2.27 14.64 -0.37
CA VAL A 414 1.21 15.35 -1.08
C VAL A 414 0.87 14.49 -2.31
N PRO A 415 -0.29 13.83 -2.37
CA PRO A 415 -0.60 12.85 -3.42
C PRO A 415 -0.39 13.39 -4.84
N GLU A 416 -0.79 14.63 -5.09
CA GLU A 416 -0.70 15.27 -6.40
C GLU A 416 0.75 15.46 -6.88
N ALA A 417 1.72 15.47 -5.95
CA ALA A 417 3.14 15.60 -6.27
C ALA A 417 3.84 14.27 -6.59
N VAL A 418 3.16 13.13 -6.42
CA VAL A 418 3.76 11.79 -6.49
C VAL A 418 3.33 11.04 -7.76
N VAL A 419 4.29 10.44 -8.45
CA VAL A 419 4.06 9.51 -9.57
C VAL A 419 4.19 8.06 -9.10
N ALA A 420 5.20 7.76 -8.29
CA ALA A 420 5.38 6.45 -7.69
C ALA A 420 6.01 6.55 -6.30
N VAL A 421 5.51 5.78 -5.35
CA VAL A 421 6.01 5.70 -3.97
C VAL A 421 6.45 4.28 -3.60
N GLY A 422 7.50 4.20 -2.79
CA GLY A 422 8.01 2.96 -2.17
C GLY A 422 7.57 2.83 -0.71
N HIS A 423 8.05 1.82 -0.02
CA HIS A 423 7.74 1.62 1.40
C HIS A 423 8.33 2.70 2.29
N HIS A 424 9.50 3.23 1.90
CA HIS A 424 10.32 4.09 2.76
C HIS A 424 10.61 5.47 2.20
N MET A 425 10.22 5.72 0.94
CA MET A 425 10.40 7.00 0.26
C MET A 425 9.53 7.09 -0.99
N VAL A 426 9.36 8.31 -1.51
CA VAL A 426 8.85 8.51 -2.87
C VAL A 426 9.94 8.13 -3.88
N HIS A 427 9.60 7.26 -4.83
CA HIS A 427 10.49 6.83 -5.91
C HIS A 427 10.53 7.85 -7.03
N HIS A 428 9.36 8.33 -7.46
CA HIS A 428 9.22 9.28 -8.56
C HIS A 428 8.22 10.38 -8.21
N PHE A 429 8.70 11.62 -8.27
CA PHE A 429 7.88 12.82 -8.14
C PHE A 429 7.41 13.30 -9.51
N LEU A 430 6.30 14.04 -9.53
CA LEU A 430 5.80 14.72 -10.72
C LEU A 430 6.75 15.86 -11.14
N LYS A 431 7.22 16.65 -10.17
CA LYS A 431 8.18 17.74 -10.40
C LYS A 431 9.61 17.22 -10.17
N PRO A 432 10.55 17.39 -11.13
CA PRO A 432 11.94 16.99 -10.95
C PRO A 432 12.66 17.69 -9.79
N THR A 433 12.16 18.85 -9.36
CA THR A 433 12.73 19.62 -8.25
C THR A 433 12.28 19.14 -6.87
N SER A 434 11.26 18.28 -6.80
CA SER A 434 10.74 17.74 -5.54
C SER A 434 11.66 16.65 -5.01
N LYS A 435 11.73 16.52 -3.68
CA LYS A 435 12.62 15.56 -3.03
C LYS A 435 12.03 14.96 -1.76
N ASN A 436 12.65 13.88 -1.31
CA ASN A 436 12.38 13.27 -0.02
C ASN A 436 13.11 14.02 1.10
N GLN A 437 12.36 14.61 2.03
CA GLN A 437 12.88 15.43 3.14
C GLN A 437 12.84 14.66 4.45
N ALA A 438 14.00 14.47 5.08
CA ALA A 438 14.06 13.84 6.40
C ALA A 438 13.49 14.77 7.48
N SER A 439 12.50 14.28 8.23
CA SER A 439 11.99 14.96 9.42
C SER A 439 13.04 14.96 10.53
N PRO A 440 13.40 16.12 11.09
CA PRO A 440 14.13 16.16 12.35
C PRO A 440 13.40 15.39 13.45
N LYS A 441 14.13 14.60 14.24
CA LYS A 441 13.59 13.89 15.41
C LYS A 441 12.88 14.80 16.44
N LEU A 442 13.12 16.11 16.39
CA LEU A 442 12.45 17.10 17.24
C LEU A 442 10.98 17.30 16.89
N PHE A 443 10.57 16.99 15.65
CA PHE A 443 9.17 17.12 15.22
C PHE A 443 8.41 15.82 15.41
N ALA A 444 8.96 14.69 14.97
CA ALA A 444 8.37 13.38 15.16
C ALA A 444 9.40 12.26 15.05
N VAL A 445 9.09 11.13 15.67
CA VAL A 445 9.81 9.85 15.52
C VAL A 445 8.77 8.76 15.25
N LEU A 446 9.05 7.87 14.32
CA LEU A 446 8.21 6.71 14.05
C LEU A 446 8.52 5.64 15.09
N HIS A 447 7.51 5.22 15.83
CA HIS A 447 7.59 4.09 16.75
C HIS A 447 7.13 2.83 16.01
N HIS A 448 8.02 1.88 15.83
CA HIS A 448 7.73 0.61 15.16
C HIS A 448 7.78 -0.53 16.18
N TYR A 449 6.61 -1.06 16.55
CA TYR A 449 6.45 -2.09 17.57
C TYR A 449 6.52 -3.49 16.94
N ARG A 450 7.53 -4.29 17.29
CA ARG A 450 7.68 -5.62 16.68
C ARG A 450 8.57 -6.56 17.48
N ASN A 451 8.58 -7.83 17.08
CA ASN A 451 9.69 -8.73 17.37
C ASN A 451 10.91 -8.35 16.50
N CYS A 452 12.08 -8.28 17.13
CA CYS A 452 13.34 -7.88 16.49
C CYS A 452 14.37 -9.02 16.38
N ASP A 453 13.97 -10.27 16.62
CA ASP A 453 14.84 -11.41 16.40
C ASP A 453 15.33 -11.46 14.94
N GLY A 454 16.61 -11.79 14.77
CA GLY A 454 17.31 -11.77 13.48
C GLY A 454 17.52 -10.39 12.85
N LEU A 455 16.91 -9.32 13.35
CA LEU A 455 17.00 -7.99 12.74
C LEU A 455 18.38 -7.37 12.93
N ARG A 456 18.99 -6.91 11.84
CA ARG A 456 20.33 -6.29 11.84
C ARG A 456 20.27 -4.87 11.32
N MET A 457 21.11 -4.03 11.92
CA MET A 457 21.34 -2.65 11.51
C MET A 457 22.06 -2.58 10.16
N GLY A 458 22.07 -1.39 9.56
CA GLY A 458 22.86 -1.12 8.36
C GLY A 458 22.17 -1.55 7.08
N ILE A 459 22.75 -1.12 5.96
CA ILE A 459 22.26 -1.43 4.62
C ILE A 459 22.41 -2.95 4.41
N HIS A 460 21.40 -3.62 3.84
CA HIS A 460 21.41 -5.06 3.57
C HIS A 460 21.61 -5.93 4.81
N ALA A 461 21.18 -5.47 5.99
CA ALA A 461 21.35 -6.21 7.24
C ALA A 461 22.83 -6.56 7.56
N THR A 462 23.79 -5.77 7.06
CA THR A 462 25.24 -6.02 7.20
C THR A 462 25.81 -5.66 8.57
N GLY A 463 25.08 -4.89 9.36
CA GLY A 463 25.50 -4.41 10.67
C GLY A 463 25.25 -5.37 11.82
N SER A 464 25.43 -4.84 13.03
CA SER A 464 25.14 -5.55 14.28
C SER A 464 23.64 -5.84 14.42
N LYS A 465 23.28 -6.90 15.15
CA LYS A 465 21.88 -7.16 15.51
C LYS A 465 21.32 -5.94 16.26
N VAL A 466 20.06 -5.58 16.00
CA VAL A 466 19.34 -4.51 16.71
C VAL A 466 19.35 -4.79 18.20
N LEU A 467 19.10 -6.05 18.59
CA LEU A 467 19.07 -6.52 19.97
C LEU A 467 20.41 -6.42 20.72
N ASN A 468 21.52 -6.15 20.03
CA ASN A 468 22.81 -5.89 20.70
C ASN A 468 22.90 -4.46 21.26
N GLN A 469 21.97 -3.58 20.89
CA GLN A 469 21.93 -2.22 21.44
C GLN A 469 21.40 -2.25 22.88
N LYS A 470 21.95 -1.40 23.75
CA LYS A 470 21.33 -1.12 25.04
C LYS A 470 19.99 -0.39 24.79
N PRO A 471 18.85 -0.90 25.28
CA PRO A 471 17.59 -0.22 25.09
C PRO A 471 17.54 1.08 25.89
N ILE A 472 16.82 2.07 25.35
CA ILE A 472 16.54 3.33 26.04
C ILE A 472 15.04 3.51 26.24
N ARG A 473 14.67 4.16 27.34
CA ARG A 473 13.28 4.49 27.66
C ARG A 473 12.82 5.68 26.83
N ASP A 474 11.69 5.54 26.16
CA ASP A 474 11.04 6.57 25.36
C ASP A 474 9.53 6.55 25.60
N SER A 475 9.09 7.35 26.58
CA SER A 475 7.69 7.41 26.99
C SER A 475 6.87 8.48 26.25
N ALA A 476 7.35 9.00 25.12
CA ALA A 476 6.69 10.12 24.46
C ALA A 476 5.29 9.80 23.93
N ILE A 477 4.99 8.53 23.64
CA ILE A 477 3.64 8.13 23.22
C ILE A 477 2.62 8.18 24.37
N LEU A 478 3.08 8.05 25.63
CA LEU A 478 2.19 8.00 26.80
C LEU A 478 1.40 9.29 27.01
N LYS A 479 1.90 10.44 26.52
CA LYS A 479 1.16 11.71 26.62
C LYS A 479 -0.19 11.67 25.89
N TYR A 480 -0.35 10.77 24.91
CA TYR A 480 -1.56 10.62 24.14
C TYR A 480 -2.51 9.58 24.69
N LYS A 481 -2.07 8.78 25.68
CA LYS A 481 -2.80 7.62 26.21
C LYS A 481 -4.26 7.95 26.52
N ASN A 482 -4.49 8.99 27.32
CA ASN A 482 -5.84 9.37 27.75
C ASN A 482 -6.71 9.84 26.58
N HIS A 483 -6.16 10.57 25.62
CA HIS A 483 -6.90 11.03 24.44
C HIS A 483 -7.31 9.84 23.55
N VAL A 484 -6.40 8.90 23.33
CA VAL A 484 -6.66 7.71 22.52
C VAL A 484 -7.73 6.83 23.17
N PHE A 485 -7.64 6.59 24.48
CA PHE A 485 -8.66 5.81 25.22
C PHE A 485 -10.03 6.49 25.29
N ALA A 486 -10.09 7.82 25.18
CA ALA A 486 -11.34 8.56 25.17
C ALA A 486 -12.06 8.58 23.80
N SER A 487 -11.40 8.12 22.72
CA SER A 487 -11.95 8.09 21.35
C SER A 487 -13.21 7.23 21.25
N ARG A 488 -14.11 7.52 20.30
CA ARG A 488 -15.31 6.68 20.13
C ARG A 488 -14.95 5.33 19.51
N THR A 489 -13.94 5.26 18.63
CA THR A 489 -13.35 3.99 18.19
C THR A 489 -13.04 3.05 19.36
N MET A 490 -12.40 3.55 20.43
CA MET A 490 -12.10 2.75 21.60
C MET A 490 -13.35 2.34 22.39
N ARG A 491 -14.37 3.19 22.45
CA ARG A 491 -15.67 2.84 23.07
C ARG A 491 -16.35 1.70 22.31
N HIS A 492 -16.38 1.77 20.99
CA HIS A 492 -16.91 0.72 20.13
C HIS A 492 -16.16 -0.60 20.35
N TYR A 493 -14.84 -0.57 20.50
CA TYR A 493 -14.05 -1.77 20.81
C TYR A 493 -14.47 -2.42 22.12
N HIS A 494 -14.62 -1.64 23.20
CA HIS A 494 -15.04 -2.17 24.49
C HIS A 494 -16.46 -2.75 24.47
N LEU A 495 -17.39 -2.09 23.76
CA LEU A 495 -18.74 -2.61 23.58
C LEU A 495 -18.74 -3.91 22.76
N PHE A 496 -17.96 -3.95 21.67
CA PHE A 496 -17.85 -5.11 20.80
C PHE A 496 -17.33 -6.34 21.56
N ILE A 497 -16.20 -6.20 22.28
CA ILE A 497 -15.62 -7.29 23.09
C ILE A 497 -16.59 -7.76 24.18
N LYS A 498 -17.29 -6.83 24.85
CA LYS A 498 -18.26 -7.19 25.88
C LYS A 498 -19.39 -8.06 25.32
N ASN A 499 -19.98 -7.65 24.20
CA ASN A 499 -21.07 -8.39 23.55
C ASN A 499 -20.61 -9.78 23.10
N THR A 500 -19.42 -9.88 22.48
CA THR A 500 -18.88 -11.18 22.04
C THR A 500 -18.65 -12.14 23.22
N ASN A 501 -18.24 -11.62 24.38
CA ASN A 501 -18.04 -12.45 25.57
C ASN A 501 -19.37 -12.96 26.15
N GLU A 502 -20.39 -12.09 26.22
CA GLU A 502 -21.73 -12.47 26.68
C GLU A 502 -22.35 -13.56 25.77
N GLU A 503 -22.19 -13.45 24.45
CA GLU A 503 -22.65 -14.48 23.49
C GLU A 503 -21.95 -15.83 23.69
N ASN A 504 -20.63 -15.82 23.91
CA ASN A 504 -19.87 -17.05 24.15
C ASN A 504 -20.27 -17.73 25.47
N GLU A 505 -20.58 -16.97 26.52
CA GLU A 505 -21.08 -17.51 27.78
C GLU A 505 -22.45 -18.18 27.62
N VAL A 506 -23.35 -17.59 26.83
CA VAL A 506 -24.68 -18.18 26.52
C VAL A 506 -24.55 -19.45 25.67
N LEU A 507 -23.60 -19.50 24.73
CA LEU A 507 -23.30 -20.67 23.92
C LEU A 507 -22.68 -21.82 24.73
N LEU A 508 -21.89 -21.52 25.76
CA LEU A 508 -21.30 -22.53 26.66
C LEU A 508 -22.29 -23.08 27.69
N GLN A 509 -23.41 -22.38 27.92
CA GLN A 509 -24.49 -22.82 28.82
C GLN A 509 -25.59 -23.62 28.12
N LYS A 510 -25.57 -23.69 26.78
CA LYS A 510 -26.46 -24.52 25.95
C LYS A 510 -25.74 -25.78 25.50
#